data_AF-A0A923YEP2-F1
#
_entry.id   AF-A0A923YEP2-F1
#
_cell.length_a   1.000
_cell.length_b   1.000
_cell.length_c   1.000
_cell.angle_alpha   90.00
_cell.angle_beta   90.00
_cell.angle_gamma   90.00
#
_symmetry.space_group_name_H-M   'P 1'
#
loop_
_entity.id
_entity.type
_entity.pdbx_description
1 polymer ?
#
loop_
_entity_poly.entity_id
_entity_poly.type
_entity_poly.pdbx_seq_one_letter_code
_entity_poly.pdbx_strand_id
1 'polypeptide(L)'
;MLYGGGLAISSTLFSGQELSVEWSIRHISSLLYLAIFGSAIASVGYLKLLGRIGSGQAAFTTLLFPLAALISSASLEHYQWNKYLIVGIVLILFSNAVMLRR
;
A
#
# COMPACT_ATOMS: atom_id res chain seq x y z
N MET A 1 -7.02 1.58 10.49
CA MET A 1 -6.00 2.39 11.18
C MET A 1 -6.08 2.24 12.70
N LEU A 2 -7.22 2.54 13.35
CA LEU A 2 -7.38 2.40 14.81
C LEU A 2 -7.10 0.98 15.35
N TYR A 3 -7.72 -0.06 14.77
CA TYR A 3 -7.50 -1.44 15.22
C TYR A 3 -6.03 -1.88 15.06
N GLY A 4 -5.41 -1.63 13.90
CA GLY A 4 -4.01 -1.99 13.66
C GLY A 4 -3.03 -1.22 14.55
N GLY A 5 -3.23 0.09 14.73
CA GLY A 5 -2.41 0.90 15.63
C GLY A 5 -2.55 0.48 17.10
N GLY A 6 -3.78 0.19 17.53
CA GLY A 6 -4.05 -0.31 18.88
C GLY A 6 -3.39 -1.67 19.14
N LEU A 7 -3.44 -2.59 18.16
CA LEU A 7 -2.74 -3.88 18.25
C LEU A 7 -1.22 -3.71 18.27
N ALA A 8 -0.67 -2.81 17.45
CA ALA A 8 0.76 -2.51 17.45
C ALA A 8 1.21 -1.99 18.81
N ILE A 9 0.53 -0.99 19.38
CA ILE A 9 0.83 -0.43 20.71
C ILE A 9 0.71 -1.52 21.79
N SER A 10 -0.34 -2.34 21.73
CA SER A 10 -0.52 -3.45 22.67
C SER A 10 0.65 -4.44 22.57
N SER A 11 1.08 -4.78 21.35
CA SER A 11 2.17 -5.72 21.11
C SER A 11 3.53 -5.23 21.62
N THR A 12 3.83 -3.93 21.50
CA THR A 12 5.05 -3.34 22.07
C THR A 12 5.02 -3.33 23.59
N LEU A 13 3.87 -3.01 24.19
CA LEU A 13 3.67 -3.06 25.64
C LEU A 13 3.86 -4.48 26.19
N PHE A 14 3.27 -5.50 25.54
CA PHE A 14 3.46 -6.90 25.93
C PHE A 14 4.90 -7.40 25.72
N SER A 15 5.62 -6.83 24.76
CA SER A 15 7.02 -7.17 24.48
C SER A 15 8.02 -6.48 25.41
N GLY A 16 7.54 -5.62 26.34
CA GLY A 16 8.39 -4.86 27.26
C GLY A 16 9.26 -3.80 26.57
N GLN A 17 8.92 -3.41 25.34
CA GLN A 17 9.67 -2.38 24.61
C GLN A 17 9.19 -0.99 25.03
N GLU A 18 10.14 -0.06 25.19
CA GLU A 18 9.81 1.33 25.47
C GLU A 18 9.18 2.00 24.25
N LEU A 19 8.09 2.75 24.46
CA LEU A 19 7.48 3.60 23.44
C LEU A 19 8.33 4.87 23.28
N SER A 20 9.50 4.73 22.64
CA SER A 20 10.39 5.83 22.34
C SER A 20 10.04 6.46 20.99
N VAL A 21 9.71 7.75 20.98
CA VAL A 21 9.63 8.53 19.73
C VAL A 21 10.98 9.20 19.51
N GLU A 22 11.60 8.91 18.38
CA GLU A 22 12.85 9.56 17.99
C GLU A 22 12.54 10.95 17.39
N TRP A 23 12.84 12.01 18.12
CA TRP A 23 12.61 13.41 17.69
C TRP A 23 13.62 13.91 16.65
N SER A 24 14.17 13.00 15.84
CA SER A 24 15.10 13.33 14.78
C SER A 24 14.36 13.95 13.58
N ILE A 25 14.99 14.95 12.94
CA ILE A 25 14.46 15.56 11.72
C ILE A 25 14.22 14.51 10.62
N ARG A 26 15.06 13.45 10.58
CA ARG A 26 14.91 12.34 9.64
C ARG A 26 13.64 11.52 9.91
N HIS A 27 13.34 11.27 11.18
CA HIS A 27 12.15 10.50 11.58
C HIS A 27 10.87 11.28 11.27
N ILE A 28 10.83 12.56 11.68
CA ILE A 28 9.66 13.43 11.48
C ILE A 28 9.41 13.67 9.98
N SER A 29 10.45 13.93 9.19
CA SER A 29 10.31 14.13 7.75
C SER A 29 9.84 12.87 7.01
N SER A 30 10.35 11.69 7.39
CA SER A 30 9.86 10.41 6.86
C SER A 30 8.37 10.19 7.18
N LEU A 31 7.97 10.43 8.44
CA LEU A 31 6.57 10.33 8.87
C LEU A 31 5.66 11.28 8.09
N LEU A 32 6.06 12.54 7.92
CA LEU A 32 5.31 13.52 7.13
C LEU A 32 5.19 13.10 5.67
N TYR A 33 6.28 12.64 5.07
CA TYR A 33 6.29 12.17 3.68
C TYR A 33 5.30 11.02 3.48
N LEU A 34 5.34 10.00 4.34
CA LEU A 34 4.42 8.86 4.31
C LEU A 34 2.97 9.27 4.59
N ALA A 35 2.73 10.13 5.57
CA ALA A 35 1.38 10.58 5.92
C ALA A 35 0.72 11.38 4.79
N ILE A 36 1.46 12.26 4.13
CA ILE A 36 0.93 13.11 3.07
C ILE A 36 0.84 12.36 1.75
N PHE A 37 1.97 11.87 1.23
CA PHE A 37 2.03 11.25 -0.10
C PHE A 37 1.55 9.80 -0.08
N GLY A 38 2.03 9.01 0.87
CA GLY A 38 1.68 7.59 0.98
C GLY A 38 0.23 7.35 1.42
N SER A 39 -0.36 8.26 2.20
CA SER A 39 -1.70 8.07 2.77
C SER A 39 -2.72 9.10 2.30
N ALA A 40 -2.56 10.40 2.61
CA ALA A 40 -3.60 11.40 2.35
C ALA A 40 -3.91 11.58 0.85
N ILE A 41 -2.89 11.81 0.03
CA ILE A 41 -3.05 12.01 -1.42
C ILE A 41 -3.56 10.72 -2.08
N ALA A 42 -2.97 9.57 -1.73
CA ALA A 42 -3.41 8.27 -2.23
C ALA A 42 -4.89 7.99 -1.90
N SER A 43 -5.32 8.30 -0.68
CA SER A 43 -6.71 8.14 -0.24
C SER A 43 -7.67 9.05 -0.98
N VAL A 44 -7.30 10.32 -1.18
CA VAL A 44 -8.11 11.26 -1.97
C VAL A 44 -8.22 10.78 -3.42
N GLY A 45 -7.12 10.30 -4.02
CA GLY A 45 -7.12 9.70 -5.35
C GLY A 45 -8.07 8.50 -5.43
N TYR A 46 -7.99 7.60 -4.46
CA TYR A 46 -8.89 6.43 -4.37
C TYR A 46 -10.36 6.84 -4.22
N LEU A 47 -10.69 7.79 -3.33
CA LEU A 47 -12.07 8.25 -3.15
C LEU A 47 -12.63 8.95 -4.39
N LYS A 48 -11.80 9.74 -5.09
CA LYS A 48 -12.17 10.34 -6.38
C LYS A 48 -12.42 9.26 -7.44
N LEU A 49 -11.58 8.24 -7.50
CA LEU A 49 -11.77 7.12 -8.42
C LEU A 49 -13.06 6.34 -8.09
N LEU A 50 -13.25 6.04 -6.81
CA LEU A 50 -14.44 5.38 -6.28
C LEU A 50 -15.73 6.12 -6.68
N GLY A 51 -15.73 7.45 -6.59
CA GLY A 51 -16.86 8.27 -7.03
C GLY A 51 -17.10 8.27 -8.55
N ARG A 52 -16.11 7.90 -9.37
CA ARG A 52 -16.22 7.87 -10.83
C ARG A 52 -16.64 6.51 -11.39
N ILE A 53 -16.08 5.41 -10.88
CA ILE A 53 -16.30 4.05 -11.41
C ILE A 53 -17.17 3.16 -10.49
N GLY A 54 -17.55 3.68 -9.31
CA GLY A 54 -18.33 2.95 -8.32
C GLY A 54 -17.51 1.95 -7.51
N SER A 55 -18.09 1.48 -6.40
CA SER A 55 -17.41 0.60 -5.43
C SER A 55 -17.05 -0.77 -5.98
N GLY A 56 -17.89 -1.32 -6.86
CA GLY A 56 -17.65 -2.63 -7.47
C GLY A 56 -16.35 -2.67 -8.25
N GLN A 57 -16.13 -1.72 -9.16
CA GLN A 57 -14.93 -1.67 -10.00
C GLN A 57 -13.71 -1.11 -9.27
N ALA A 58 -13.91 -0.14 -8.36
CA ALA A 58 -12.82 0.46 -7.58
C ALA A 58 -12.10 -0.55 -6.66
N ALA A 59 -12.77 -1.60 -6.20
CA ALA A 59 -12.11 -2.65 -5.42
C ALA A 59 -11.01 -3.38 -6.23
N PHE A 60 -11.23 -3.60 -7.54
CA PHE A 60 -10.28 -4.34 -8.38
C PHE A 60 -9.02 -3.55 -8.72
N THR A 61 -9.10 -2.21 -8.70
CA THR A 61 -7.91 -1.36 -8.93
C THR A 61 -6.92 -1.46 -7.78
N THR A 62 -7.35 -1.83 -6.57
CA THR A 62 -6.45 -2.07 -5.43
C THR A 62 -5.52 -3.26 -5.65
N LEU A 63 -5.93 -4.23 -6.49
CA LEU A 63 -5.07 -5.35 -6.89
C LEU A 63 -3.85 -4.89 -7.69
N LEU A 64 -3.86 -3.68 -8.24
CA LEU A 64 -2.73 -3.09 -8.96
C LEU A 64 -1.69 -2.49 -8.02
N PHE A 65 -1.98 -2.31 -6.72
CA PHE A 65 -1.01 -1.71 -5.78
C PHE A 65 0.27 -2.54 -5.62
N PRO A 66 0.22 -3.88 -5.43
CA PRO A 66 1.42 -4.71 -5.39
C PRO A 66 2.21 -4.67 -6.71
N LEU A 67 1.51 -4.53 -7.84
CA LEU A 67 2.11 -4.39 -9.16
C LEU A 67 2.93 -3.10 -9.27
N ALA A 68 2.37 -1.97 -8.83
CA ALA A 68 3.09 -0.69 -8.78
C ALA A 68 4.32 -0.78 -7.86
N ALA A 69 4.17 -1.39 -6.67
CA ALA A 69 5.28 -1.61 -5.75
C ALA A 69 6.40 -2.47 -6.36
N LEU A 70 6.05 -3.55 -7.07
CA LEU A 70 7.00 -4.41 -7.79
C LEU A 70 7.77 -3.66 -8.86
N ILE A 71 7.10 -2.83 -9.66
CA ILE A 71 7.73 -2.03 -10.73
C ILE A 71 8.69 -1.01 -10.12
N SER A 72 8.29 -0.34 -9.03
CA SER A 72 9.14 0.59 -8.31
C SER A 72 10.36 -0.11 -7.71
N SER A 73 10.19 -1.27 -7.06
CA SER A 73 11.30 -2.06 -6.51
C SER A 73 12.23 -2.60 -7.60
N ALA A 74 11.70 -3.10 -8.73
CA ALA A 74 12.52 -3.53 -9.87
C ALA A 74 13.36 -2.39 -10.47
N SER A 75 12.82 -1.18 -10.47
CA SER A 75 13.49 0.01 -11.03
C SER A 75 14.53 0.61 -10.08
N LEU A 76 14.25 0.62 -8.77
CA LEU A 76 15.10 1.28 -7.76
C LEU A 76 16.09 0.34 -7.09
N GLU A 77 15.76 -0.94 -6.96
CA GLU A 77 16.48 -1.90 -6.12
C GLU A 77 17.07 -3.08 -6.92
N HIS A 78 17.06 -3.02 -8.26
CA HIS A 78 17.53 -4.09 -9.15
C HIS A 78 16.95 -5.48 -8.79
N TYR A 79 15.66 -5.49 -8.44
CA TYR A 79 14.96 -6.66 -7.96
C TYR A 79 15.00 -7.84 -8.96
N GLN A 80 15.25 -9.05 -8.46
CA GLN A 80 15.33 -10.27 -9.26
C GLN A 80 13.93 -10.88 -9.48
N TRP A 81 13.51 -10.95 -10.73
CA TRP A 81 12.20 -11.50 -11.10
C TRP A 81 12.09 -12.99 -10.81
N ASN A 82 11.11 -13.37 -10.00
CA ASN A 82 10.79 -14.76 -9.69
C ASN A 82 9.61 -15.24 -10.57
N LYS A 83 9.63 -16.51 -10.99
CA LYS A 83 8.55 -17.16 -11.74
C LYS A 83 7.19 -17.01 -11.04
N TYR A 84 7.15 -17.11 -9.71
CA TYR A 84 5.90 -16.94 -8.94
C TYR A 84 5.33 -15.52 -9.04
N LEU A 85 6.18 -14.50 -9.13
CA LEU A 85 5.74 -13.11 -9.27
C LEU A 85 5.12 -12.86 -10.64
N ILE A 86 5.72 -13.43 -11.69
CA ILE A 86 5.19 -13.33 -13.06
C ILE A 86 3.79 -13.95 -13.12
N VAL A 87 3.60 -15.14 -12.52
CA VAL A 87 2.28 -15.77 -12.43
C VAL A 87 1.29 -14.89 -11.68
N GLY A 88 1.68 -14.34 -10.53
CA GLY A 88 0.84 -13.41 -9.76
C GLY A 88 0.41 -12.17 -10.56
N ILE A 89 1.34 -11.58 -11.32
CA ILE A 89 1.07 -10.44 -12.21
C ILE A 89 0.03 -10.80 -13.27
N VAL A 90 0.19 -11.95 -13.93
CA VAL A 90 -0.76 -12.41 -14.95
C VAL A 90 -2.17 -12.60 -14.35
N LEU A 91 -2.27 -13.19 -13.15
CA LEU A 91 -3.57 -13.36 -12.48
C LEU A 91 -4.22 -12.02 -12.14
N ILE A 92 -3.46 -11.04 -11.64
CA ILE A 92 -3.99 -9.70 -11.30
C ILE A 92 -4.52 -8.99 -12.55
N LEU A 93 -3.74 -9.03 -13.64
CA LEU A 93 -4.13 -8.41 -14.91
C LEU A 93 -5.37 -9.09 -15.50
N PHE A 94 -5.42 -10.42 -15.44
CA PHE A 94 -6.59 -11.20 -15.89
C PHE A 94 -7.85 -10.84 -15.09
N SER A 95 -7.76 -10.78 -13.76
CA SER A 95 -8.88 -10.42 -12.90
C SER A 95 -9.41 -9.02 -13.21
N ASN A 96 -8.53 -8.04 -13.41
CA ASN A 96 -8.94 -6.68 -13.77
C ASN A 96 -9.58 -6.63 -15.16
N ALA A 97 -9.00 -7.33 -16.15
CA ALA A 97 -9.52 -7.37 -17.51
C ALA A 97 -10.92 -7.98 -17.60
N VAL A 98 -11.20 -9.04 -16.84
CA VAL A 98 -12.54 -9.66 -16.78
C VAL A 98 -13.57 -8.69 -16.19
N MET A 99 -13.21 -7.96 -15.15
CA MET A 99 -14.12 -7.01 -14.50
C MET A 99 -14.42 -5.79 -15.37
N LEU A 100 -13.40 -5.21 -16.00
CA LEU A 100 -13.54 -4.02 -16.85
C LEU A 100 -14.24 -4.29 -18.19
N ARG A 101 -14.35 -5.57 -18.60
CA ARG A 101 -15.10 -5.99 -19.79
C ARG A 101 -16.61 -6.16 -19.55
N ARG A 102 -17.08 -6.10 -18.30
CA ARG A 102 -18.51 -6.14 -17.93
C ARG A 102 -19.00 -4.74 -17.59
#